data_AF-A0A661X4R8-F1
#
_entry.id   AF-A0A661X4R8-F1
#
_cell.length_a   1.000
_cell.length_b   1.000
_cell.length_c   1.000
_cell.angle_alpha   90.00
_cell.angle_beta   90.00
_cell.angle_gamma   90.00
#
_symmetry.space_group_name_H-M   'P 1'
#
loop_
_entity.id
_entity.type
_entity.pdbx_description
1 polymer ?
#
loop_
_entity_poly.entity_id
_entity_poly.type
_entity_poly.pdbx_seq_one_letter_code
_entity_poly.pdbx_strand_id
1 'polypeptide(L)'
;MKDMKMDENKLIEEALNNREAAEKLISLHYREVYRYIYRRTLNKSLTEDLTQETFLYALEHLASFRRKSPFIIWVLKIATSFINEHFRKVRKERKGLNSKENSSINDPEEELDVDAKYKIIHKHLQHLPLSYQTIIILKFFENKKTKEICAIMGKTPIGVRVTLHRALKALKREIERSVTDSDFLRLYNGEEKEWPTFSPEKQGKER
;
A
#
# COMPACT_ATOMS: atom_id res chain seq x y z
N MET A 1 5.40 -24.86 4.31
CA MET A 1 5.78 -23.53 3.77
C MET A 1 6.89 -23.56 2.72
N LYS A 2 7.81 -24.55 2.73
CA LYS A 2 8.90 -24.65 1.74
C LYS A 2 8.38 -25.16 0.38
N ASP A 3 7.42 -26.06 0.40
CA ASP A 3 6.84 -26.68 -0.81
C ASP A 3 6.04 -25.69 -1.65
N MET A 4 5.23 -24.85 -1.00
CA MET A 4 4.45 -23.79 -1.67
C MET A 4 5.33 -22.72 -2.37
N LYS A 5 6.56 -22.48 -1.87
CA LYS A 5 7.53 -21.58 -2.52
C LYS A 5 8.26 -22.24 -3.69
N MET A 6 8.47 -23.56 -3.63
CA MET A 6 9.08 -24.31 -4.72
C MET A 6 8.13 -24.34 -5.93
N ASP A 7 6.84 -24.48 -5.66
CA ASP A 7 5.77 -24.45 -6.67
C ASP A 7 5.64 -23.07 -7.34
N GLU A 8 5.68 -21.97 -6.56
CA GLU A 8 5.66 -20.60 -7.12
C GLU A 8 6.88 -20.32 -8.03
N ASN A 9 8.08 -20.76 -7.64
CA ASN A 9 9.27 -20.56 -8.45
C ASN A 9 9.19 -21.30 -9.79
N LYS A 10 8.65 -22.53 -9.78
CA LYS A 10 8.44 -23.31 -11.00
C LYS A 10 7.40 -22.64 -11.90
N LEU A 11 6.29 -22.18 -11.31
CA LEU A 11 5.25 -21.45 -12.03
C LEU A 11 5.80 -20.17 -12.69
N ILE A 12 6.70 -19.45 -12.02
CA ILE A 12 7.39 -18.27 -12.57
C ILE A 12 8.27 -18.63 -13.77
N GLU A 13 8.94 -19.79 -13.77
CA GLU A 13 9.75 -20.25 -14.91
C GLU A 13 8.89 -20.59 -16.11
N GLU A 14 7.81 -21.33 -15.88
CA GLU A 14 6.85 -21.70 -16.91
C GLU A 14 6.19 -20.45 -17.52
N ALA A 15 5.84 -19.46 -16.69
CA ALA A 15 5.20 -18.22 -17.11
C ALA A 15 6.02 -17.38 -18.12
N LEU A 16 7.33 -17.62 -18.25
CA LEU A 16 8.15 -16.93 -19.26
C LEU A 16 7.79 -17.30 -20.70
N ASN A 17 7.30 -18.52 -20.91
CA ASN A 17 7.02 -19.04 -22.26
C ASN A 17 5.64 -19.73 -22.36
N ASN A 18 4.88 -19.80 -21.27
CA ASN A 18 3.58 -20.44 -21.23
C ASN A 18 2.51 -19.46 -20.72
N ARG A 19 1.54 -19.16 -21.58
CA ARG A 19 0.44 -18.23 -21.29
C ARG A 19 -0.41 -18.70 -20.10
N GLU A 20 -0.76 -19.98 -20.03
CA GLU A 20 -1.57 -20.51 -18.93
C GLU A 20 -0.84 -20.40 -17.59
N ALA A 21 0.48 -20.63 -17.57
CA ALA A 21 1.29 -20.45 -16.39
C ALA A 21 1.34 -18.97 -15.95
N ALA A 22 1.46 -18.04 -16.90
CA ALA A 22 1.39 -16.60 -16.63
C ALA A 22 0.02 -16.17 -16.06
N GLU A 23 -1.08 -16.67 -16.64
CA GLU A 23 -2.44 -16.41 -16.16
C GLU A 23 -2.66 -16.95 -14.74
N LYS A 24 -2.16 -18.16 -14.45
CA LYS A 24 -2.19 -18.75 -13.10
C LYS A 24 -1.37 -17.93 -12.11
N LEU A 25 -0.16 -17.49 -12.49
CA LEU A 25 0.70 -16.66 -11.65
C LEU A 25 0.02 -15.31 -11.32
N ILE A 26 -0.59 -14.66 -12.31
CA ILE A 26 -1.36 -13.44 -12.08
C ILE A 26 -2.51 -13.71 -11.12
N SER A 27 -3.31 -14.74 -11.40
CA SER A 27 -4.51 -15.07 -10.60
C SER A 27 -4.17 -15.29 -9.13
N LEU A 28 -3.03 -15.91 -8.84
CA LEU A 28 -2.53 -16.14 -7.47
C LEU A 28 -2.30 -14.84 -6.69
N HIS A 29 -1.85 -13.78 -7.37
CA HIS A 29 -1.46 -12.51 -6.74
C HIS A 29 -2.45 -11.37 -6.98
N TYR A 30 -3.39 -11.52 -7.90
CA TYR A 30 -4.29 -10.46 -8.35
C TYR A 30 -5.01 -9.79 -7.18
N ARG A 31 -5.64 -10.59 -6.31
CA ARG A 31 -6.43 -10.07 -5.19
C ARG A 31 -5.58 -9.23 -4.22
N GLU A 32 -4.35 -9.64 -3.94
CA GLU A 32 -3.47 -8.91 -3.02
C GLU A 32 -2.99 -7.59 -3.64
N VAL A 33 -2.59 -7.63 -4.91
CA VAL A 33 -2.13 -6.44 -5.64
C VAL A 33 -3.27 -5.44 -5.83
N TYR A 34 -4.44 -5.91 -6.28
CA TYR A 34 -5.64 -5.08 -6.44
C TYR A 34 -6.03 -4.43 -5.12
N ARG A 35 -6.09 -5.19 -4.01
CA ARG A 35 -6.44 -4.64 -2.69
C ARG A 35 -5.44 -3.59 -2.22
N TYR A 36 -4.13 -3.82 -2.43
CA TYR A 36 -3.11 -2.84 -2.10
C TYR A 36 -3.29 -1.54 -2.90
N ILE A 37 -3.50 -1.66 -4.22
CA ILE A 37 -3.72 -0.50 -5.09
C ILE A 37 -5.01 0.23 -4.69
N TYR A 38 -6.09 -0.49 -4.45
CA TYR A 38 -7.36 0.09 -4.01
C TYR A 38 -7.22 0.86 -2.70
N ARG A 39 -6.50 0.30 -1.73
CA ARG A 39 -6.19 1.01 -0.48
C ARG A 39 -5.40 2.29 -0.73
N ARG A 40 -4.56 2.33 -1.75
CA ARG A 40 -3.75 3.50 -2.10
C ARG A 40 -4.52 4.58 -2.88
N THR A 41 -5.62 4.23 -3.54
CA THR A 41 -6.34 5.10 -4.46
C THR A 41 -7.75 5.46 -3.99
N LEU A 42 -8.43 4.53 -3.31
CA LEU A 42 -9.88 4.51 -3.06
C LEU A 42 -10.71 4.87 -4.29
N ASN A 43 -10.25 4.47 -5.48
CA ASN A 43 -10.93 4.70 -6.74
C ASN A 43 -10.89 3.41 -7.55
N LYS A 44 -12.06 2.84 -7.85
CA LYS A 44 -12.19 1.53 -8.51
C LYS A 44 -11.58 1.54 -9.91
N SER A 45 -11.99 2.47 -10.77
CA SER A 45 -11.48 2.59 -12.14
C SER A 45 -9.97 2.79 -12.16
N LEU A 46 -9.43 3.71 -11.35
CA LEU A 46 -7.99 3.91 -11.25
C LEU A 46 -7.26 2.66 -10.70
N THR A 47 -7.91 1.90 -9.81
CA THR A 47 -7.34 0.65 -9.28
C THR A 47 -7.25 -0.41 -10.36
N GLU A 48 -8.30 -0.58 -11.15
CA GLU A 48 -8.35 -1.53 -12.25
C GLU A 48 -7.24 -1.22 -13.26
N ASP A 49 -7.13 0.04 -13.69
CA ASP A 49 -6.11 0.50 -14.63
C ASP A 49 -4.69 0.25 -14.11
N LEU A 50 -4.39 0.70 -12.89
CA LEU A 50 -3.07 0.52 -12.29
C LEU A 50 -2.75 -0.94 -12.01
N THR A 51 -3.75 -1.78 -11.73
CA THR A 51 -3.56 -3.23 -11.54
C THR A 51 -3.17 -3.88 -12.85
N GLN A 52 -3.88 -3.55 -13.94
CA GLN A 52 -3.56 -4.05 -15.27
C GLN A 52 -2.15 -3.61 -15.70
N GLU A 53 -1.83 -2.33 -15.57
CA GLU A 53 -0.50 -1.78 -15.89
C GLU A 53 0.60 -2.47 -15.07
N THR A 54 0.36 -2.68 -13.78
CA THR A 54 1.29 -3.40 -12.88
C THR A 54 1.60 -4.80 -13.38
N PHE A 55 0.58 -5.60 -13.70
CA PHE A 55 0.79 -6.99 -14.12
C PHE A 55 1.34 -7.09 -15.53
N LEU A 56 0.93 -6.22 -16.45
CA LEU A 56 1.50 -6.15 -17.79
C LEU A 56 3.00 -5.89 -17.72
N TYR A 57 3.41 -4.85 -16.97
CA TYR A 57 4.82 -4.54 -16.77
C TYR A 57 5.57 -5.70 -16.09
N ALA A 58 4.95 -6.34 -15.08
CA ALA A 58 5.56 -7.47 -14.37
C ALA A 58 5.80 -8.68 -15.29
N LEU A 59 4.87 -8.99 -16.20
CA LEU A 59 5.05 -10.07 -17.17
C LEU A 59 6.13 -9.73 -18.20
N GLU A 60 6.10 -8.53 -18.77
CA GLU A 60 7.11 -8.06 -19.73
C GLU A 60 8.53 -8.13 -19.15
N HIS A 61 8.66 -7.87 -17.85
CA HIS A 61 9.95 -7.83 -17.15
C HIS A 61 10.20 -9.07 -16.30
N LEU A 62 9.41 -10.14 -16.45
CA LEU A 62 9.48 -11.32 -15.60
C LEU A 62 10.87 -11.99 -15.65
N ALA A 63 11.50 -12.00 -16.82
CA ALA A 63 12.86 -12.53 -17.00
C ALA A 63 13.92 -11.80 -16.15
N SER A 64 13.67 -10.54 -15.78
CA SER A 64 14.57 -9.74 -14.95
C SER A 64 14.41 -10.01 -13.45
N PHE A 65 13.36 -10.73 -13.05
CA PHE A 65 13.07 -11.00 -11.64
C PHE A 65 14.07 -11.98 -11.02
N ARG A 66 15.04 -11.42 -10.28
CA ARG A 66 16.16 -12.18 -9.68
C ARG A 66 15.82 -12.99 -8.42
N ARG A 67 14.54 -13.12 -8.05
CA ARG A 67 14.07 -13.91 -6.89
C ARG A 67 14.74 -13.59 -5.54
N LYS A 68 15.24 -12.37 -5.38
CA LYS A 68 15.84 -11.89 -4.12
C LYS A 68 14.79 -11.56 -3.04
N SER A 69 13.52 -11.52 -3.43
CA SER A 69 12.35 -11.36 -2.59
C SER A 69 11.24 -12.27 -3.12
N PRO A 70 10.16 -12.53 -2.35
CA PRO A 70 8.96 -13.15 -2.91
C PRO A 70 8.44 -12.37 -4.13
N PHE A 71 7.81 -13.04 -5.08
CA PHE A 71 7.30 -12.42 -6.31
C PHE A 71 6.33 -11.28 -6.00
N ILE A 72 5.39 -11.52 -5.08
CA ILE A 72 4.45 -10.50 -4.60
C ILE A 72 5.13 -9.21 -4.13
N ILE A 73 6.29 -9.29 -3.46
CA ILE A 73 7.02 -8.09 -2.99
C ILE A 73 7.60 -7.30 -4.16
N TRP A 74 8.02 -7.97 -5.22
CA TRP A 74 8.49 -7.33 -6.45
C TRP A 74 7.34 -6.68 -7.21
N VAL A 75 6.18 -7.33 -7.31
CA VAL A 75 4.97 -6.75 -7.93
C VAL A 75 4.46 -5.54 -7.15
N LEU A 76 4.40 -5.61 -5.81
CA LEU A 76 4.02 -4.48 -4.98
C LEU A 76 4.99 -3.29 -5.10
N LYS A 77 6.27 -3.54 -5.39
CA LYS A 77 7.25 -2.49 -5.72
C LYS A 77 6.92 -1.79 -7.04
N ILE A 78 6.54 -2.56 -8.07
CA ILE A 78 6.10 -2.02 -9.37
C ILE A 78 4.84 -1.18 -9.16
N ALA A 79 3.80 -1.74 -8.53
CA ALA A 79 2.56 -1.04 -8.21
C ALA A 79 2.81 0.28 -7.46
N THR A 80 3.69 0.25 -6.45
CA THR A 80 4.05 1.45 -5.68
C THR A 80 4.66 2.54 -6.55
N SER A 81 5.44 2.17 -7.56
CA SER A 81 6.04 3.11 -8.51
C SER A 81 4.96 3.76 -9.37
N PHE A 82 4.07 2.96 -9.99
CA PHE A 82 2.99 3.47 -10.84
C PHE A 82 1.99 4.36 -10.08
N ILE A 83 1.56 3.94 -8.89
CA ILE A 83 0.72 4.77 -8.02
C ILE A 83 1.40 6.12 -7.73
N ASN A 84 2.67 6.09 -7.33
CA ASN A 84 3.39 7.31 -6.98
C ASN A 84 3.61 8.22 -8.19
N GLU A 85 3.85 7.65 -9.36
CA GLU A 85 3.97 8.38 -10.61
C GLU A 85 2.66 9.05 -11.00
N HIS A 86 1.55 8.31 -10.98
CA HIS A 86 0.21 8.84 -11.23
C HIS A 86 -0.09 10.06 -10.34
N PHE A 87 0.04 9.93 -9.03
CA PHE A 87 -0.25 11.04 -8.11
C PHE A 87 0.73 12.22 -8.24
N ARG A 88 1.97 11.99 -8.68
CA ARG A 88 2.92 13.07 -9.00
C ARG A 88 2.49 13.83 -10.25
N LYS A 89 2.04 13.13 -11.31
CA LYS A 89 1.52 13.72 -12.55
C LYS A 89 0.28 14.57 -12.26
N VAL A 90 -0.71 14.00 -11.57
CA VAL A 90 -1.93 14.71 -11.16
C VAL A 90 -1.61 15.97 -10.36
N ARG A 91 -0.68 15.90 -9.40
CA ARG A 91 -0.27 17.08 -8.61
C ARG A 91 0.43 18.14 -9.46
N LYS A 92 1.19 17.76 -10.48
CA LYS A 92 1.89 18.69 -11.38
C LYS A 92 0.88 19.40 -12.29
N GLU A 93 -0.06 18.67 -12.86
CA GLU A 93 -1.13 19.21 -13.71
C GLU A 93 -2.00 20.22 -12.95
N ARG A 94 -2.42 19.88 -11.72
CA ARG A 94 -3.17 20.78 -10.83
C ARG A 94 -2.41 22.05 -10.41
N LYS A 95 -1.07 22.06 -10.48
CA LYS A 95 -0.27 23.27 -10.23
C LYS A 95 -0.10 24.12 -11.48
N GLY A 96 -0.20 23.52 -12.67
CA GLY A 96 -0.12 24.21 -13.96
C GLY A 96 -1.43 24.90 -14.35
N LEU A 97 -2.57 24.31 -13.98
CA LEU A 97 -3.86 24.99 -14.00
C LEU A 97 -4.02 25.77 -12.69
N ASN A 98 -4.18 27.09 -12.76
CA ASN A 98 -4.53 27.96 -11.61
C ASN A 98 -5.95 27.70 -11.06
N SER A 99 -6.46 26.47 -11.15
CA SER A 99 -7.79 26.09 -10.68
C SER A 99 -7.72 25.70 -9.21
N LYS A 100 -8.25 26.57 -8.34
CA LYS A 100 -8.66 26.22 -6.96
C LYS A 100 -9.88 25.30 -6.98
N GLU A 101 -9.81 24.17 -7.68
CA GLU A 101 -10.83 23.13 -7.58
C GLU A 101 -10.34 22.07 -6.60
N ASN A 102 -10.87 22.16 -5.39
CA ASN A 102 -10.96 21.03 -4.48
C ASN A 102 -11.88 20.00 -5.13
N SER A 103 -11.30 19.13 -5.96
CA SER A 103 -11.97 17.90 -6.33
C SER A 103 -11.97 17.01 -5.09
N SER A 104 -13.15 16.94 -4.45
CA SER A 104 -13.52 15.80 -3.63
C SER A 104 -13.18 14.54 -4.40
N ILE A 105 -12.20 13.79 -3.92
CA ILE A 105 -11.86 12.50 -4.49
C ILE A 105 -13.08 11.61 -4.26
N ASN A 106 -13.60 11.10 -5.39
CA ASN A 106 -14.73 10.20 -5.56
C ASN A 106 -15.18 9.47 -4.29
N ASP A 107 -16.48 9.53 -4.03
CA ASP A 107 -17.10 8.74 -2.97
C ASP A 107 -16.79 7.26 -3.24
N PRO A 108 -16.24 6.50 -2.28
CA PRO A 108 -15.83 5.12 -2.54
C PRO A 108 -17.08 4.25 -2.71
N GLU A 109 -17.42 3.92 -3.96
CA GLU A 109 -18.39 2.88 -4.30
C GLU A 109 -18.01 1.57 -3.59
N GLU A 110 -19.02 1.00 -2.95
CA GLU A 110 -18.99 -0.18 -2.09
C GLU A 110 -18.73 -1.45 -2.92
N GLU A 111 -17.50 -1.97 -2.93
CA GLU A 111 -17.30 -3.34 -3.41
C GLU A 111 -16.07 -4.06 -2.82
N LEU A 112 -15.34 -3.40 -1.93
CA LEU A 112 -14.46 -4.07 -0.98
C LEU A 112 -14.91 -3.66 0.42
N ASP A 113 -15.11 -4.62 1.32
CA ASP A 113 -15.31 -4.41 2.75
C ASP A 113 -14.01 -3.86 3.36
N VAL A 114 -13.66 -2.63 2.98
CA VAL A 114 -12.64 -1.86 3.65
C VAL A 114 -13.33 -1.22 4.83
N ASP A 115 -12.94 -1.69 6.02
CA ASP A 115 -13.38 -1.19 7.31
C ASP A 115 -13.67 0.33 7.25
N ALA A 116 -14.86 0.75 7.67
CA ALA A 116 -15.25 2.16 7.69
C ALA A 116 -14.18 3.03 8.39
N LYS A 117 -13.47 2.47 9.38
CA LYS A 117 -12.32 3.10 10.05
C LYS A 117 -11.18 3.42 9.08
N TYR A 118 -10.94 2.55 8.09
CA TYR A 118 -9.97 2.80 7.03
C TYR A 118 -10.35 4.00 6.16
N LYS A 119 -11.61 4.08 5.73
CA LYS A 119 -12.08 5.19 4.88
C LYS A 119 -11.83 6.54 5.57
N ILE A 120 -12.03 6.62 6.89
CA ILE A 120 -11.71 7.81 7.70
C ILE A 120 -10.22 8.11 7.67
N ILE A 121 -9.36 7.13 7.97
CA ILE A 121 -7.90 7.31 7.95
C ILE A 121 -7.42 7.74 6.56
N HIS A 122 -7.98 7.16 5.49
CA HIS A 122 -7.59 7.46 4.12
C HIS A 122 -7.84 8.93 3.75
N LYS A 123 -8.94 9.53 4.22
CA LYS A 123 -9.23 10.96 4.03
C LYS A 123 -8.13 11.86 4.58
N HIS A 124 -7.41 11.44 5.61
CA HIS A 124 -6.25 12.17 6.11
C HIS A 124 -4.98 11.79 5.35
N LEU A 125 -4.80 10.50 5.03
CA LEU A 125 -3.63 10.00 4.31
C LEU A 125 -3.34 10.77 3.02
N GLN A 126 -4.37 11.09 2.22
CA GLN A 126 -4.21 11.81 0.95
C GLN A 126 -3.48 13.17 1.08
N HIS A 127 -3.49 13.80 2.25
CA HIS A 127 -2.83 15.09 2.51
C HIS A 127 -1.35 14.94 2.88
N LEU A 128 -0.88 13.72 3.16
CA LEU A 128 0.51 13.43 3.49
C LEU A 128 1.38 13.22 2.24
N PRO A 129 2.72 13.35 2.36
CA PRO A 129 3.64 12.90 1.32
C PRO A 129 3.40 11.43 0.92
N LEU A 130 3.50 11.11 -0.37
CA LEU A 130 3.25 9.76 -0.91
C LEU A 130 4.09 8.67 -0.22
N SER A 131 5.31 8.98 0.20
CA SER A 131 6.17 8.06 0.94
C SER A 131 5.62 7.71 2.33
N TYR A 132 4.91 8.64 2.97
CA TYR A 132 4.26 8.44 4.27
C TYR A 132 2.97 7.63 4.12
N GLN A 133 2.18 7.91 3.09
CA GLN A 133 1.01 7.10 2.74
C GLN A 133 1.43 5.64 2.48
N THR A 134 2.45 5.45 1.63
CA THR A 134 2.97 4.13 1.26
C THR A 134 3.39 3.33 2.48
N ILE A 135 4.22 3.91 3.37
CA ILE A 135 4.76 3.17 4.50
C ILE A 135 3.71 2.79 5.55
N ILE A 136 2.70 3.66 5.76
CA ILE A 136 1.59 3.38 6.67
C ILE A 136 0.75 2.23 6.11
N ILE A 137 0.40 2.30 4.82
CA ILE A 137 -0.42 1.27 4.15
C ILE A 137 0.27 -0.09 4.16
N LEU A 138 1.55 -0.13 3.78
CA LEU A 138 2.33 -1.38 3.82
C LEU A 138 2.43 -1.94 5.24
N LYS A 139 2.66 -1.10 6.25
CA LYS A 139 2.91 -1.56 7.62
C LYS A 139 1.65 -2.05 8.32
N PHE A 140 0.55 -1.32 8.23
CA PHE A 140 -0.63 -1.56 9.06
C PHE A 140 -1.80 -2.21 8.31
N PHE A 141 -1.86 -2.07 6.99
CA PHE A 141 -2.96 -2.61 6.20
C PHE A 141 -2.54 -3.85 5.42
N GLU A 142 -1.34 -3.86 4.84
CA GLU A 142 -0.79 -5.05 4.17
C GLU A 142 0.08 -5.94 5.08
N ASN A 143 0.20 -5.59 6.37
CA ASN A 143 0.96 -6.32 7.38
C ASN A 143 2.41 -6.68 6.97
N LYS A 144 3.05 -5.84 6.15
CA LYS A 144 4.40 -6.10 5.65
C LYS A 144 5.44 -5.95 6.75
N LYS A 145 6.40 -6.86 6.74
CA LYS A 145 7.57 -6.83 7.62
C LYS A 145 8.53 -5.74 7.16
N THR A 146 9.36 -5.23 8.07
CA THR A 146 10.33 -4.16 7.74
C THR A 146 11.22 -4.51 6.54
N LYS A 147 11.69 -5.76 6.42
CA LYS A 147 12.50 -6.20 5.27
C LYS A 147 11.74 -6.10 3.94
N GLU A 148 10.45 -6.41 3.93
CA GLU A 148 9.59 -6.32 2.74
C GLU A 148 9.32 -4.86 2.40
N ILE A 149 9.05 -4.02 3.40
CA ILE A 149 8.89 -2.57 3.21
C ILE A 149 10.17 -1.96 2.65
N CYS A 150 11.35 -2.37 3.12
CA CYS A 150 12.63 -1.97 2.55
C CYS A 150 12.73 -2.30 1.05
N ALA A 151 12.34 -3.51 0.66
CA ALA A 151 12.37 -3.95 -0.72
C ALA A 151 11.39 -3.17 -1.61
N ILE A 152 10.16 -2.94 -1.13
CA ILE A 152 9.11 -2.20 -1.86
C ILE A 152 9.47 -0.72 -2.00
N MET A 153 9.97 -0.09 -0.93
CA MET A 153 10.24 1.35 -0.93
C MET A 153 11.67 1.73 -1.35
N GLY A 154 12.57 0.75 -1.55
CA GLY A 154 13.98 1.01 -1.85
C GLY A 154 14.71 1.75 -0.72
N LYS A 155 14.39 1.43 0.54
CA LYS A 155 14.93 2.12 1.74
C LYS A 155 15.71 1.17 2.64
N THR A 156 16.70 1.70 3.36
CA THR A 156 17.38 0.96 4.43
C THR A 156 16.44 0.70 5.62
N PRO A 157 16.73 -0.28 6.49
CA PRO A 157 15.91 -0.52 7.69
C PRO A 157 15.78 0.71 8.60
N ILE A 158 16.87 1.48 8.75
CA ILE A 158 16.88 2.75 9.49
C ILE A 158 15.99 3.77 8.77
N GLY A 159 16.11 3.88 7.45
CA GLY A 159 15.29 4.77 6.64
C GLY A 159 13.79 4.46 6.75
N VAL A 160 13.41 3.18 6.78
CA VAL A 160 12.02 2.73 7.02
C VAL A 160 11.57 3.16 8.41
N ARG A 161 12.36 2.93 9.46
CA ARG A 161 12.00 3.32 10.84
C ARG A 161 11.77 4.82 10.98
N VAL A 162 12.70 5.63 10.45
CA VAL A 162 12.60 7.11 10.48
C VAL A 162 11.41 7.60 9.67
N THR A 163 11.19 7.05 8.48
CA THR A 163 10.05 7.42 7.62
C THR A 163 8.74 7.08 8.31
N LEU A 164 8.61 5.89 8.90
CA LEU A 164 7.40 5.45 9.60
C LEU A 164 7.09 6.35 10.80
N HIS A 165 8.10 6.66 11.62
CA HIS A 165 7.92 7.55 12.76
C HIS A 165 7.41 8.94 12.33
N ARG A 166 8.02 9.52 11.30
CA ARG A 166 7.59 10.82 10.76
C ARG A 166 6.20 10.76 10.13
N ALA A 167 5.88 9.67 9.43
CA ALA A 167 4.58 9.44 8.82
C ALA A 167 3.46 9.39 9.87
N LEU A 168 3.66 8.64 10.96
CA LEU A 168 2.71 8.56 12.07
C LEU A 168 2.51 9.92 12.76
N LYS A 169 3.60 10.66 13.01
CA LYS A 169 3.51 12.01 13.60
C LYS A 169 2.76 12.99 12.71
N ALA A 170 2.95 12.90 11.39
CA ALA A 170 2.24 13.73 10.44
C ALA A 170 0.76 13.35 10.34
N LEU A 171 0.43 12.04 10.34
CA LEU A 171 -0.96 11.58 10.31
C LEU A 171 -1.72 12.04 11.56
N LYS A 172 -1.11 11.90 12.74
CA LYS A 172 -1.70 12.39 14.00
C LYS A 172 -2.05 13.88 13.91
N ARG A 173 -1.12 14.72 13.44
CA ARG A 173 -1.34 16.16 13.29
C ARG A 173 -2.43 16.48 12.26
N GLU A 174 -2.52 15.70 11.19
CA GLU A 174 -3.55 15.89 10.16
C GLU A 174 -4.95 15.59 10.73
N ILE A 175 -5.07 14.48 11.47
CA ILE A 175 -6.31 14.12 12.15
C ILE A 175 -6.69 15.21 13.16
N GLU A 176 -5.77 15.61 14.06
CA GLU A 176 -6.01 16.65 15.06
C GLU A 176 -6.45 18.01 14.47
N ARG A 177 -5.99 18.36 13.26
CA ARG A 177 -6.43 19.58 12.57
C ARG A 177 -7.85 19.47 12.01
N SER A 178 -8.15 18.33 11.40
CA SER A 178 -9.47 18.09 10.80
C SER A 178 -10.57 17.85 11.84
N VAL A 179 -10.19 17.27 12.98
CA VAL A 179 -11.03 17.04 14.14
C VAL A 179 -10.87 18.24 15.07
N THR A 180 -11.39 19.39 14.62
CA THR A 180 -11.70 20.48 15.54
C THR A 180 -13.15 20.28 16.01
N ASP A 181 -13.48 19.13 16.59
CA ASP A 181 -14.74 18.98 17.30
C ASP A 181 -14.75 17.81 18.30
N SER A 182 -15.53 18.03 19.34
CA SER A 182 -15.54 17.31 20.63
C SER A 182 -15.81 15.81 20.55
N ASP A 183 -16.29 15.30 19.41
CA ASP A 183 -16.83 13.95 19.27
C ASP A 183 -15.76 12.85 19.11
N PHE A 184 -14.61 13.15 18.48
CA PHE A 184 -13.47 12.21 18.48
C PHE A 184 -12.80 12.15 19.86
N LEU A 185 -12.74 13.28 20.57
CA LEU A 185 -12.26 13.32 21.96
C LEU A 185 -13.22 12.59 22.90
N ARG A 186 -14.54 12.64 22.68
CA ARG A 186 -15.53 11.85 23.43
C ARG A 186 -15.42 10.35 23.16
N LEU A 187 -15.19 9.94 21.91
CA LEU A 187 -14.92 8.55 21.54
C LEU A 187 -13.60 8.02 22.15
N TYR A 188 -12.64 8.91 22.41
CA TYR A 188 -11.31 8.54 22.91
C TYR A 188 -11.17 8.64 24.44
N ASN A 189 -11.84 9.60 25.09
CA ASN A 189 -11.76 9.82 26.54
C ASN A 189 -12.78 8.97 27.33
N GLY A 190 -13.58 8.15 26.65
CA GLY A 190 -14.68 7.39 27.23
C GLY A 190 -14.28 6.12 27.98
N GLU A 191 -13.13 5.51 27.71
CA GLU A 191 -12.58 4.42 28.54
C GLU A 191 -11.05 4.42 28.46
N GLU A 192 -10.40 4.54 29.63
CA GLU A 192 -8.97 4.30 29.77
C GLU A 192 -8.63 2.88 29.29
N LYS A 193 -8.02 2.78 28.10
CA LYS A 193 -7.04 1.74 27.77
C LYS A 193 -6.25 2.17 26.55
N GLU A 194 -5.03 2.66 26.83
CA GLU A 194 -3.85 2.70 25.98
C GLU A 194 -4.07 3.13 24.52
N TRP A 195 -3.44 4.26 24.12
CA TRP A 195 -2.96 4.42 22.74
C TRP A 195 -2.45 3.06 22.25
N PRO A 196 -2.69 2.59 21.01
CA PRO A 196 -2.02 1.39 20.53
C PRO A 196 -0.53 1.65 20.59
N THR A 197 0.09 1.30 21.72
CA THR A 197 1.52 1.27 21.89
C THR A 197 1.92 0.21 20.90
N PHE A 198 2.47 0.66 19.77
CA PHE A 198 3.21 -0.22 18.89
C PHE A 198 4.44 -0.68 19.66
N SER A 199 4.22 -1.62 20.59
CA SER A 199 5.25 -2.33 21.30
C SER A 199 5.94 -3.22 20.25
N PRO A 200 7.25 -3.05 19.99
CA PRO A 200 7.94 -3.82 18.96
C PRO A 200 8.12 -5.31 19.29
N GLU A 201 7.60 -5.79 20.42
CA GLU A 201 7.92 -7.10 20.95
C GLU A 201 6.71 -8.03 20.97
N LYS A 202 6.66 -8.89 19.94
CA LYS A 202 6.43 -10.34 20.04
C LYS A 202 6.78 -10.95 18.68
N GLN A 203 8.06 -10.89 18.32
CA GLN A 203 8.63 -11.96 17.51
C GLN A 203 8.83 -13.13 18.46
N GLY A 204 8.07 -14.21 18.25
CA GLY A 204 8.19 -15.43 19.01
C GLY A 204 9.65 -15.88 19.05
N LYS A 205 10.18 -15.99 20.27
CA LYS A 205 11.05 -17.11 20.60
C LYS A 205 10.15 -18.34 20.57
N GLU A 206 10.24 -19.12 19.51
CA GLU A 206 9.98 -20.56 19.56
C GLU A 206 11.19 -21.27 18.96
N ARG A 207 11.48 -22.41 19.58
CA ARG A 207 12.74 -23.12 19.64
C ARG A 207 13.12 -23.79 18.33
#